data_AF-A0A250DGP9-F1
#
_entry.id   AF-A0A250DGP9-F1
#
_cell.length_a   1.000
_cell.length_b   1.000
_cell.length_c   1.000
_cell.angle_alpha   90.00
_cell.angle_beta   90.00
_cell.angle_gamma   90.00
#
_symmetry.space_group_name_H-M   'P 1'
#
loop_
_entity.id
_entity.type
_entity.pdbx_description
1 polymer ?
#
loop_
_entity_poly.entity_id
_entity_poly.type
_entity_poly.pdbx_seq_one_letter_code
_entity_poly.pdbx_strand_id
1 'polypeptide(L)'
;MAKTLVAQEQSIQKVFSDDYVFRIPDYQRPYSWTTEQARELVEDLLGFVQANPGLVAEMPPYFLGSIVLIKGDAPDADVVDGQQRLTTLTLLLAAVRANIDPALRAQITKRLYEQGDTFAGTADRFRLTLRERDAEFFKKYVQLDGGFDGLLKLQAGLADSHLNLRDNARYFQKRLAEMNETERVELAQFILQRCYLVIVATPDEASAYRIFSVLNSRGWISRRPIS
;
A
#
# COMPACT_ATOMS: atom_id res chain seq x y z
N MET A 1 26.72 0.43 19.18
CA MET A 1 26.76 -0.60 18.12
C MET A 1 26.34 0.06 16.82
N ALA A 2 27.11 -0.14 15.74
CA ALA A 2 26.77 0.43 14.43
C ALA A 2 25.41 -0.13 14.01
N LYS A 3 24.42 0.75 13.79
CA LYS A 3 23.11 0.30 13.37
C LYS A 3 23.19 -0.11 11.89
N THR A 4 23.08 -1.41 11.64
CA THR A 4 23.31 -2.03 10.33
C THR A 4 22.09 -1.86 9.42
N LEU A 5 22.33 -1.71 8.12
CA LEU A 5 21.33 -1.86 7.06
C LEU A 5 20.65 -3.23 7.16
N VAL A 6 19.32 -3.26 7.14
CA VAL A 6 18.52 -4.50 7.10
C VAL A 6 17.79 -4.57 5.76
N ALA A 7 17.92 -5.69 5.07
CA ALA A 7 17.15 -5.98 3.86
C ALA A 7 16.45 -7.33 4.05
N GLN A 8 15.12 -7.33 4.01
CA GLN A 8 14.32 -8.53 4.23
C GLN A 8 13.07 -8.53 3.36
N GLU A 9 12.70 -9.69 2.83
CA GLU A 9 11.39 -9.87 2.22
C GLU A 9 10.31 -9.94 3.29
N GLN A 10 9.16 -9.31 3.06
CA GLN A 10 8.03 -9.29 3.97
C GLN A 10 6.74 -9.39 3.17
N SER A 11 5.82 -10.24 3.63
CA SER A 11 4.49 -10.31 3.04
C SER A 11 3.72 -9.01 3.32
N ILE A 12 2.78 -8.66 2.45
CA ILE A 12 1.91 -7.49 2.65
C ILE A 12 1.14 -7.58 3.98
N GLN A 13 0.75 -8.78 4.41
CA GLN A 13 0.15 -8.99 5.73
C GLN A 13 1.04 -8.52 6.88
N LYS A 14 2.35 -8.74 6.78
CA LYS A 14 3.34 -8.32 7.77
C LYS A 14 3.78 -6.86 7.58
N VAL A 15 3.72 -6.33 6.35
CA VAL A 15 3.92 -4.90 6.09
C VAL A 15 2.79 -4.06 6.71
N PHE A 16 1.54 -4.52 6.64
CA PHE A 16 0.38 -3.85 7.21
C PHE A 16 -0.04 -4.47 8.56
N SER A 17 0.91 -4.61 9.49
CA SER A 17 0.73 -5.07 10.87
C SER A 17 1.31 -4.06 11.89
N ASP A 18 1.33 -4.43 13.17
CA ASP A 18 1.86 -3.60 14.27
C ASP A 18 3.37 -3.38 14.23
N ASP A 19 4.08 -4.11 13.35
CA ASP A 19 5.52 -3.99 13.18
C ASP A 19 5.93 -2.73 12.40
N TYR A 20 4.97 -2.15 11.65
CA TYR A 20 5.21 -0.99 10.79
C TYR A 20 4.11 0.06 10.93
N VAL A 21 4.56 1.30 11.12
CA VAL A 21 3.73 2.49 10.99
C VAL A 21 4.44 3.44 10.05
N PHE A 22 3.96 3.52 8.82
CA PHE A 22 4.59 4.28 7.75
C PHE A 22 4.19 5.74 7.80
N ARG A 23 5.17 6.62 7.66
CA ARG A 23 4.97 8.04 7.42
C ARG A 23 5.65 8.43 6.12
N ILE A 24 4.96 9.20 5.28
CA ILE A 24 5.56 9.83 4.09
C ILE A 24 5.93 11.26 4.50
N PRO A 25 7.23 11.59 4.57
CA PRO A 25 7.67 12.93 4.98
C PRO A 25 7.28 14.03 3.98
N ASP A 26 7.20 15.28 4.42
CA ASP A 26 6.68 16.37 3.58
C ASP A 26 7.59 16.77 2.41
N TYR A 27 8.88 16.43 2.49
CA TYR A 27 9.83 16.61 1.38
C TYR A 27 9.58 15.63 0.22
N GLN A 28 8.77 14.59 0.44
CA GLN A 28 8.41 13.65 -0.61
C GLN A 28 7.37 14.23 -1.58
N ARG A 29 7.33 13.65 -2.78
CA ARG A 29 6.38 14.08 -3.82
C ARG A 29 4.94 13.73 -3.43
N PRO A 30 3.93 14.45 -3.94
CA PRO A 30 2.54 14.01 -3.84
C PRO A 30 2.31 12.63 -4.44
N TYR A 31 1.18 12.00 -4.07
CA TYR A 31 0.65 10.89 -4.85
C TYR A 31 0.42 11.31 -6.30
N SER A 32 0.96 10.55 -7.26
CA SER A 32 0.96 10.91 -8.67
C SER A 32 0.65 9.73 -9.59
N TRP A 33 0.39 8.54 -9.04
CA TRP A 33 -0.02 7.40 -9.86
C TRP A 33 -1.38 7.65 -10.48
N THR A 34 -1.44 7.58 -11.80
CA THR A 34 -2.68 7.72 -12.57
C THR A 34 -3.40 6.37 -12.66
N THR A 35 -4.59 6.39 -13.24
CA THR A 35 -5.39 5.17 -13.46
C THR A 35 -4.65 4.13 -14.28
N GLU A 36 -3.74 4.51 -15.18
CA GLU A 36 -2.98 3.53 -15.96
C GLU A 36 -2.06 2.68 -15.07
N GLN A 37 -1.28 3.31 -14.19
CA GLN A 37 -0.38 2.59 -13.29
C GLN A 37 -1.15 1.77 -12.24
N ALA A 38 -2.27 2.30 -11.77
CA ALA A 38 -3.16 1.57 -10.86
C ALA A 38 -3.81 0.36 -11.55
N ARG A 39 -4.17 0.50 -12.83
CA ARG A 39 -4.72 -0.57 -13.67
C ARG A 39 -3.69 -1.65 -13.93
N GLU A 40 -2.48 -1.30 -14.33
CA GLU A 40 -1.38 -2.24 -14.52
C GLU A 40 -1.17 -3.10 -13.25
N LEU A 41 -1.07 -2.47 -12.08
CA LEU A 41 -0.91 -3.21 -10.82
C LEU A 41 -2.06 -4.19 -10.57
N VAL A 42 -3.31 -3.77 -10.73
CA VAL A 42 -4.47 -4.62 -10.43
C VAL A 42 -4.66 -5.73 -11.44
N GLU A 43 -4.51 -5.44 -12.73
CA GLU A 43 -4.63 -6.48 -13.76
C GLU A 43 -3.47 -7.48 -13.69
N ASP A 44 -2.27 -7.07 -13.31
CA ASP A 44 -1.15 -8.00 -13.08
C ASP A 44 -1.43 -8.95 -11.90
N LEU A 45 -1.95 -8.43 -10.78
CA LEU A 45 -2.34 -9.25 -9.63
C LEU A 45 -3.46 -10.23 -9.99
N LEU A 46 -4.48 -9.77 -10.70
CA LEU A 46 -5.61 -10.59 -11.11
C LEU A 46 -5.20 -11.64 -12.14
N GLY A 47 -4.39 -11.27 -13.12
CA GLY A 47 -3.83 -12.20 -14.10
C GLY A 47 -2.99 -13.29 -13.44
N PHE A 48 -2.23 -12.94 -12.40
CA PHE A 48 -1.47 -13.92 -11.63
C PHE A 48 -2.37 -14.90 -10.87
N VAL A 49 -3.42 -14.42 -10.18
CA VAL A 49 -4.39 -15.28 -9.50
C VAL A 49 -5.08 -16.22 -10.49
N GLN A 50 -5.53 -15.71 -11.65
CA GLN A 50 -6.18 -16.51 -12.69
C GLN A 50 -5.26 -17.57 -13.31
N ALA A 51 -3.97 -17.27 -13.44
CA ALA A 51 -2.98 -18.21 -13.97
C ALA A 51 -2.60 -19.33 -12.98
N ASN A 52 -2.94 -19.20 -11.70
CA ASN A 52 -2.59 -20.14 -10.64
C ASN A 52 -3.84 -20.62 -9.88
N PRO A 53 -4.78 -21.34 -10.54
CA PRO A 53 -6.01 -21.78 -9.89
C PRO A 53 -5.69 -22.77 -8.76
N GLY A 54 -6.44 -22.69 -7.65
CA GLY A 54 -6.30 -23.59 -6.51
C GLY A 54 -6.27 -22.84 -5.19
N LEU A 55 -5.66 -23.44 -4.17
CA LEU A 55 -5.56 -22.80 -2.86
C LEU A 55 -4.55 -21.66 -2.90
N VAL A 56 -4.95 -20.46 -2.47
CA VAL A 56 -4.07 -19.27 -2.38
C VAL A 56 -2.78 -19.56 -1.61
N ALA A 57 -2.86 -20.39 -0.56
CA ALA A 57 -1.70 -20.77 0.26
C ALA A 57 -0.59 -21.47 -0.56
N GLU A 58 -0.94 -22.11 -1.68
CA GLU A 58 -0.05 -22.88 -2.53
C GLU A 58 0.46 -22.08 -3.75
N MET A 59 -0.18 -20.96 -4.09
CA MET A 59 0.23 -20.09 -5.22
C MET A 59 1.66 -19.59 -5.05
N PRO A 60 2.50 -19.43 -6.08
CA PRO A 60 3.86 -18.92 -5.91
C PRO A 60 3.89 -17.48 -5.32
N PRO A 61 4.96 -17.09 -4.60
CA PRO A 61 5.08 -15.72 -4.08
C PRO A 61 5.18 -14.71 -5.22
N TYR A 62 4.45 -13.60 -5.11
CA TYR A 62 4.44 -12.51 -6.07
C TYR A 62 5.23 -11.31 -5.51
N PHE A 63 6.23 -10.85 -6.27
CA PHE A 63 7.09 -9.78 -5.83
C PHE A 63 6.58 -8.41 -6.30
N LEU A 64 6.20 -7.56 -5.35
CA LEU A 64 5.72 -6.21 -5.62
C LEU A 64 6.84 -5.18 -5.73
N GLY A 65 8.11 -5.56 -5.59
CA GLY A 65 9.26 -4.66 -5.62
C GLY A 65 9.83 -4.35 -4.24
N SER A 66 10.75 -3.40 -4.17
CA SER A 66 11.36 -2.94 -2.92
C SER A 66 10.75 -1.64 -2.41
N ILE A 67 10.90 -1.39 -1.10
CA ILE A 67 10.66 -0.10 -0.45
C ILE A 67 11.88 0.26 0.40
N VAL A 68 12.17 1.55 0.51
CA VAL A 68 13.30 2.05 1.32
C VAL A 68 12.75 2.85 2.48
N LEU A 69 13.18 2.51 3.69
CA LEU A 69 12.69 3.09 4.94
C LEU A 69 13.83 3.65 5.79
N ILE A 70 13.54 4.76 6.46
CA ILE A 70 14.28 5.17 7.65
C ILE A 70 13.54 4.59 8.86
N LYS A 71 14.14 3.59 9.52
CA LYS A 71 13.50 2.85 10.62
C LYS A 71 14.53 2.43 11.65
N GLY A 72 14.20 2.66 12.93
CA GLY A 72 14.95 2.15 14.09
C GLY A 72 14.33 0.86 14.64
N ASP A 73 14.39 0.69 15.96
CA ASP A 73 13.81 -0.50 16.62
C ASP A 73 12.29 -0.37 16.83
N ALA A 74 11.76 0.86 16.78
CA ALA A 74 10.34 1.16 16.93
C ALA A 74 9.54 0.84 15.63
N PRO A 75 8.21 0.64 15.70
CA PRO A 75 7.36 0.41 14.54
C PRO A 75 7.38 1.53 13.49
N ASP A 76 7.54 2.78 13.95
CA ASP A 76 7.51 3.96 13.10
C ASP A 76 8.64 3.96 12.06
N ALA A 77 8.28 4.25 10.82
CA ALA A 77 9.18 4.19 9.68
C ALA A 77 8.87 5.29 8.66
N ASP A 78 9.85 6.11 8.33
CA ASP A 78 9.71 7.12 7.28
C ASP A 78 10.01 6.51 5.91
N VAL A 79 9.10 6.70 4.97
CA VAL A 79 9.20 6.15 3.62
C VAL A 79 10.08 7.06 2.75
N VAL A 80 11.22 6.54 2.33
CA VAL A 80 12.14 7.22 1.39
C VAL A 80 11.81 6.85 -0.05
N ASP A 81 11.36 5.61 -0.28
CA ASP A 81 10.96 5.11 -1.60
C ASP A 81 9.83 4.09 -1.51
N GLY A 82 9.04 3.99 -2.57
CA GLY A 82 7.88 3.09 -2.64
C GLY A 82 6.57 3.71 -2.15
N GLN A 83 6.54 5.02 -1.87
CA GLN A 83 5.36 5.74 -1.40
C GLN A 83 4.12 5.55 -2.28
N GLN A 84 4.29 5.54 -3.61
CA GLN A 84 3.17 5.46 -4.56
C GLN A 84 2.53 4.08 -4.50
N ARG A 85 3.38 3.05 -4.39
CA ARG A 85 2.96 1.65 -4.29
C ARG A 85 2.26 1.39 -2.97
N LEU A 86 2.83 1.81 -1.84
CA LEU A 86 2.21 1.67 -0.51
C LEU A 86 0.85 2.37 -0.46
N THR A 87 0.76 3.59 -1.01
CA THR A 87 -0.50 4.35 -1.08
C THR A 87 -1.54 3.62 -1.93
N THR A 88 -1.15 3.11 -3.10
CA THR A 88 -2.06 2.40 -4.02
C THR A 88 -2.52 1.07 -3.46
N LEU A 89 -1.63 0.29 -2.81
CA LEU A 89 -1.99 -0.95 -2.13
C LEU A 89 -2.96 -0.70 -0.97
N THR A 90 -2.74 0.35 -0.19
CA THR A 90 -3.64 0.76 0.89
C THR A 90 -5.02 1.14 0.31
N LEU A 91 -5.05 1.86 -0.80
CA LEU A 91 -6.28 2.21 -1.51
C LEU A 91 -7.01 0.97 -2.06
N LEU A 92 -6.28 0.00 -2.60
CA LEU A 92 -6.83 -1.26 -3.08
C LEU A 92 -7.44 -2.09 -1.94
N LEU A 93 -6.76 -2.20 -0.79
CA LEU A 93 -7.31 -2.86 0.39
C LEU A 93 -8.57 -2.15 0.90
N ALA A 94 -8.62 -0.82 0.87
CA ALA A 94 -9.82 -0.05 1.20
C ALA A 94 -10.98 -0.33 0.23
N ALA A 95 -10.69 -0.44 -1.07
CA ALA A 95 -11.67 -0.80 -2.08
C ALA A 95 -12.21 -2.23 -1.87
N VAL A 96 -11.32 -3.19 -1.59
CA VAL A 96 -11.71 -4.57 -1.24
C VAL A 96 -12.61 -4.57 -0.01
N ARG A 97 -12.24 -3.86 1.07
CA ARG A 97 -13.07 -3.73 2.28
C ARG A 97 -14.47 -3.23 1.98
N ALA A 98 -14.61 -2.24 1.09
CA ALA A 98 -15.91 -1.70 0.71
C ALA A 98 -16.79 -2.70 -0.08
N ASN A 99 -16.18 -3.70 -0.72
CA ASN A 99 -16.83 -4.64 -1.65
C ASN A 99 -16.92 -6.09 -1.15
N ILE A 100 -16.61 -6.38 0.10
CA ILE A 100 -16.78 -7.70 0.74
C ILE A 100 -17.88 -7.68 1.81
N ASP A 101 -18.35 -8.86 2.24
CA ASP A 101 -19.30 -9.00 3.35
C ASP A 101 -18.85 -8.19 4.58
N PRO A 102 -19.75 -7.39 5.18
CA PRO A 102 -19.53 -6.68 6.45
C PRO A 102 -18.82 -7.50 7.55
N ALA A 103 -19.12 -8.78 7.68
CA ALA A 103 -18.48 -9.69 8.65
C ALA A 103 -16.97 -9.85 8.44
N LEU A 104 -16.50 -9.69 7.20
CA LEU A 104 -15.07 -9.80 6.85
C LEU A 104 -14.35 -8.44 6.88
N ARG A 105 -15.08 -7.32 6.86
CA ARG A 105 -14.50 -5.96 6.81
C ARG A 105 -13.58 -5.65 7.98
N ALA A 106 -13.87 -6.19 9.17
CA ALA A 106 -13.03 -6.01 10.35
C ALA A 106 -11.61 -6.59 10.14
N GLN A 107 -11.47 -7.65 9.35
CA GLN A 107 -10.17 -8.28 9.09
C GLN A 107 -9.27 -7.41 8.22
N ILE A 108 -9.85 -6.75 7.21
CA ILE A 108 -9.13 -5.78 6.36
C ILE A 108 -8.92 -4.45 7.09
N THR A 109 -9.86 -4.03 7.93
CA THR A 109 -9.76 -2.79 8.72
C THR A 109 -8.50 -2.79 9.57
N LYS A 110 -8.17 -3.91 10.23
CA LYS A 110 -6.92 -4.08 11.01
C LYS A 110 -5.63 -3.86 10.19
N ARG A 111 -5.71 -3.99 8.86
CA ARG A 111 -4.60 -3.75 7.92
C ARG A 111 -4.50 -2.29 7.47
N LEU A 112 -5.54 -1.49 7.68
CA LEU A 112 -5.55 -0.07 7.34
C LEU A 112 -5.23 0.79 8.56
N TYR A 113 -5.79 0.42 9.72
CA TYR A 113 -5.53 1.05 11.01
C TYR A 113 -5.88 0.11 12.17
N GLU A 114 -5.27 0.34 13.31
CA GLU A 114 -5.65 -0.24 14.59
C GLU A 114 -6.66 0.70 15.25
N GLN A 115 -7.81 0.16 15.68
CA GLN A 115 -8.81 0.93 16.40
C GLN A 115 -8.31 1.22 17.81
N GLY A 116 -8.39 2.50 18.21
CA GLY A 116 -8.13 2.90 19.58
C GLY A 116 -9.18 2.33 20.53
N ASP A 117 -8.78 2.13 21.79
CA ASP A 117 -9.67 1.78 22.87
C ASP A 117 -10.01 3.05 23.66
N THR A 118 -11.27 3.49 23.53
CA THR A 118 -11.79 4.68 24.21
C THR A 118 -11.74 4.54 25.74
N PHE A 119 -11.92 3.33 26.28
CA PHE A 119 -11.83 3.09 27.72
C PHE A 119 -10.38 3.07 28.21
N ALA A 120 -9.44 2.68 27.35
CA ALA A 120 -8.00 2.78 27.62
C ALA A 120 -7.42 4.18 27.30
N GLY A 121 -8.20 5.08 26.70
CA GLY A 121 -7.77 6.41 26.30
C GLY A 121 -6.80 6.42 25.11
N THR A 122 -6.79 5.37 24.28
CA THR A 122 -5.91 5.26 23.10
C THR A 122 -6.64 5.71 21.83
N ALA A 123 -5.91 6.35 20.93
CA ALA A 123 -6.42 6.81 19.64
C ALA A 123 -6.15 5.78 18.53
N ASP A 124 -6.91 5.89 17.43
CA ASP A 124 -6.68 5.07 16.24
C ASP A 124 -5.26 5.23 15.71
N ARG A 125 -4.60 4.11 15.39
CA ARG A 125 -3.24 4.07 14.84
C ARG A 125 -3.27 3.63 13.38
N PHE A 126 -3.10 4.59 12.47
CA PHE A 126 -3.12 4.36 11.03
C PHE A 126 -1.80 3.75 10.54
N ARG A 127 -1.87 2.75 9.65
CA ARG A 127 -0.68 2.04 9.15
C ARG A 127 0.17 2.87 8.19
N LEU A 128 -0.46 3.81 7.49
CA LEU A 128 0.19 4.70 6.54
C LEU A 128 -0.36 6.11 6.73
N THR A 129 0.53 7.07 6.95
CA THR A 129 0.22 8.50 6.99
C THR A 129 0.91 9.18 5.81
N LEU A 130 0.14 9.79 4.92
CA LEU A 130 0.70 10.59 3.83
C LEU A 130 1.32 11.89 4.37
N ARG A 131 1.95 12.68 3.50
CA ARG A 131 2.38 14.04 3.82
C ARG A 131 1.23 14.86 4.42
N GLU A 132 1.55 15.86 5.22
CA GLU A 132 0.58 16.63 6.04
C GLU A 132 -0.62 17.11 5.22
N ARG A 133 -0.37 17.63 4.02
CA ARG A 133 -1.40 18.18 3.12
C ARG A 133 -2.44 17.15 2.65
N ASP A 134 -2.05 15.88 2.49
CA ASP A 134 -2.93 14.82 1.99
C ASP A 134 -3.38 13.86 3.13
N ALA A 135 -2.79 13.96 4.33
CA ALA A 135 -2.98 13.02 5.43
C ALA A 135 -4.45 12.91 5.87
N GLU A 136 -5.09 14.05 6.16
CA GLU A 136 -6.49 14.07 6.61
C GLU A 136 -7.46 13.59 5.51
N PHE A 137 -7.16 13.92 4.25
CA PHE A 137 -7.94 13.43 3.11
C PHE A 137 -7.86 11.91 3.02
N PHE A 138 -6.64 11.36 3.07
CA PHE A 138 -6.39 9.93 2.96
C PHE A 138 -6.99 9.15 4.13
N LYS A 139 -6.79 9.63 5.36
CA LYS A 139 -7.39 9.07 6.57
C LYS A 139 -8.91 8.99 6.45
N LYS A 140 -9.56 10.11 6.10
CA LYS A 140 -11.02 10.22 6.02
C LYS A 140 -11.63 9.33 4.94
N TYR A 141 -11.06 9.34 3.74
CA TYR A 141 -11.69 8.74 2.57
C TYR A 141 -11.19 7.34 2.22
N VAL A 142 -9.97 6.97 2.64
CA VAL A 142 -9.36 5.68 2.31
C VAL A 142 -9.32 4.76 3.53
N GLN A 143 -8.84 5.24 4.68
CA GLN A 143 -8.54 4.35 5.82
C GLN A 143 -9.74 4.14 6.74
N LEU A 144 -10.46 5.20 7.11
CA LEU A 144 -11.65 5.09 7.95
C LEU A 144 -12.76 4.31 7.25
N ASP A 145 -13.47 3.49 8.02
CA ASP A 145 -14.59 2.70 7.48
C ASP A 145 -15.74 3.63 7.06
N GLY A 146 -16.43 3.27 5.97
CA GLY A 146 -17.46 4.10 5.33
C GLY A 146 -16.94 5.33 4.56
N GLY A 147 -15.64 5.65 4.64
CA GLY A 147 -15.04 6.78 3.91
C GLY A 147 -14.99 6.58 2.39
N PHE A 148 -14.86 5.32 1.94
CA PHE A 148 -14.63 4.97 0.54
C PHE A 148 -15.78 5.40 -0.37
N ASP A 149 -17.03 5.23 0.04
CA ASP A 149 -18.19 5.70 -0.74
C ASP A 149 -18.21 7.22 -0.91
N GLY A 150 -17.72 7.94 0.11
CA GLY A 150 -17.54 9.39 0.05
C GLY A 150 -16.50 9.78 -1.00
N LEU A 151 -15.38 9.05 -1.07
CA LEU A 151 -14.31 9.26 -2.05
C LEU A 151 -14.86 9.20 -3.47
N LEU A 152 -15.62 8.15 -3.79
CA LEU A 152 -16.16 7.90 -5.13
C LEU A 152 -17.07 9.04 -5.63
N LYS A 153 -17.76 9.71 -4.71
CA LYS A 153 -18.73 10.79 -5.00
C LYS A 153 -18.09 12.17 -5.15
N LEU A 154 -16.82 12.34 -4.80
CA LEU A 154 -16.14 13.62 -4.91
C LEU A 154 -16.04 14.10 -6.36
N GLN A 155 -16.23 15.40 -6.57
CA GLN A 155 -16.22 16.03 -7.88
C GLN A 155 -14.92 16.82 -8.11
N ALA A 156 -14.90 17.70 -9.12
CA ALA A 156 -13.75 18.53 -9.46
C ALA A 156 -13.38 19.54 -8.33
N GLY A 157 -12.23 20.21 -8.48
CA GLY A 157 -11.71 21.18 -7.51
C GLY A 157 -10.80 20.58 -6.43
N LEU A 158 -10.41 19.33 -6.59
CA LEU A 158 -9.44 18.64 -5.75
C LEU A 158 -8.00 18.92 -6.23
N ALA A 159 -7.03 18.82 -5.33
CA ALA A 159 -5.62 18.77 -5.70
C ALA A 159 -5.34 17.51 -6.55
N ASP A 160 -4.30 17.55 -7.40
CA ASP A 160 -3.95 16.44 -8.30
C ASP A 160 -3.77 15.10 -7.58
N SER A 161 -3.16 15.10 -6.39
CA SER A 161 -3.01 13.90 -5.55
C SER A 161 -4.37 13.29 -5.17
N HIS A 162 -5.32 14.14 -4.78
CA HIS A 162 -6.67 13.73 -4.40
C HIS A 162 -7.50 13.29 -5.61
N LEU A 163 -7.32 13.93 -6.77
CA LEU A 163 -7.93 13.50 -8.03
C LEU A 163 -7.45 12.10 -8.41
N ASN A 164 -6.13 11.88 -8.40
CA ASN A 164 -5.54 10.57 -8.68
C ASN A 164 -6.04 9.49 -7.72
N LEU A 165 -6.07 9.77 -6.40
CA LEU A 165 -6.63 8.83 -5.41
C LEU A 165 -8.08 8.48 -5.72
N ARG A 166 -8.92 9.47 -6.03
CA ARG A 166 -10.32 9.26 -6.37
C ARG A 166 -10.47 8.43 -7.65
N ASP A 167 -9.75 8.78 -8.71
CA ASP A 167 -9.92 8.15 -10.01
C ASP A 167 -9.42 6.69 -9.97
N ASN A 168 -8.35 6.43 -9.22
CA ASN A 168 -7.90 5.06 -8.95
C ASN A 168 -8.90 4.29 -8.09
N ALA A 169 -9.51 4.93 -7.08
CA ALA A 169 -10.58 4.33 -6.28
C ALA A 169 -11.80 3.94 -7.13
N ARG A 170 -12.20 4.80 -8.08
CA ARG A 170 -13.29 4.53 -9.02
C ARG A 170 -12.98 3.36 -9.93
N TYR A 171 -11.74 3.29 -10.44
CA TYR A 171 -11.32 2.16 -11.24
C TYR A 171 -11.34 0.85 -10.42
N PHE A 172 -10.79 0.83 -9.20
CA PHE A 172 -10.86 -0.35 -8.33
C PHE A 172 -12.28 -0.75 -8.00
N GLN A 173 -13.16 0.20 -7.68
CA GLN A 173 -14.57 -0.06 -7.43
C GLN A 173 -15.23 -0.75 -8.62
N LYS A 174 -15.00 -0.23 -9.84
CA LYS A 174 -15.56 -0.81 -11.06
C LYS A 174 -15.04 -2.24 -11.26
N ARG A 175 -13.74 -2.45 -11.14
CA ARG A 175 -13.11 -3.75 -11.37
C ARG A 175 -13.55 -4.81 -10.36
N LEU A 176 -13.68 -4.43 -9.09
CA LEU A 176 -14.18 -5.32 -8.03
C LEU A 176 -15.66 -5.63 -8.22
N ALA A 177 -16.47 -4.69 -8.72
CA ALA A 177 -17.89 -4.91 -8.99
C ALA A 177 -18.14 -5.99 -10.07
N GLU A 178 -17.17 -6.21 -10.97
CA GLU A 178 -17.21 -7.27 -12.00
C GLU A 178 -16.87 -8.65 -11.43
N MET A 179 -16.37 -8.74 -10.20
CA MET A 179 -15.99 -9.97 -9.52
C MET A 179 -17.09 -10.45 -8.56
N ASN A 180 -17.22 -11.76 -8.38
CA ASN A 180 -18.04 -12.34 -7.33
C ASN A 180 -17.32 -12.24 -5.95
N GLU A 181 -18.04 -12.54 -4.88
CA GLU A 181 -17.49 -12.40 -3.53
C GLU A 181 -16.28 -13.31 -3.27
N THR A 182 -16.34 -14.56 -3.72
CA THR A 182 -15.23 -15.52 -3.58
C THR A 182 -13.96 -14.98 -4.24
N GLU A 183 -14.07 -14.44 -5.46
CA GLU A 183 -12.93 -13.85 -6.18
C GLU A 183 -12.36 -12.62 -5.45
N ARG A 184 -13.22 -11.78 -4.85
CA ARG A 184 -12.76 -10.63 -4.06
C ARG A 184 -12.02 -11.05 -2.80
N VAL A 185 -12.50 -12.10 -2.13
CA VAL A 185 -11.86 -12.69 -0.95
C VAL A 185 -10.54 -13.36 -1.33
N GLU A 186 -10.51 -14.09 -2.44
CA GLU A 186 -9.30 -14.73 -2.98
C GLU A 186 -8.23 -13.69 -3.32
N LEU A 187 -8.60 -12.60 -4.01
CA LEU A 187 -7.70 -11.48 -4.26
C LEU A 187 -7.15 -10.89 -2.96
N ALA A 188 -8.01 -10.68 -1.95
CA ALA A 188 -7.58 -10.16 -0.65
C ALA A 188 -6.58 -11.10 0.04
N GLN A 189 -6.85 -12.40 0.03
CA GLN A 189 -5.94 -13.42 0.57
C GLN A 189 -4.61 -13.44 -0.18
N PHE A 190 -4.65 -13.40 -1.51
CA PHE A 190 -3.45 -13.40 -2.34
C PHE A 190 -2.59 -12.16 -2.08
N ILE A 191 -3.20 -10.97 -2.06
CA ILE A 191 -2.52 -9.72 -1.73
C ILE A 191 -1.85 -9.83 -0.36
N LEU A 192 -2.56 -10.26 0.68
CA LEU A 192 -2.03 -10.28 2.04
C LEU A 192 -0.97 -11.37 2.25
N GLN A 193 -1.20 -12.58 1.74
CA GLN A 193 -0.42 -13.77 2.11
C GLN A 193 0.67 -14.13 1.10
N ARG A 194 0.48 -13.81 -0.18
CA ARG A 194 1.38 -14.24 -1.26
C ARG A 194 2.06 -13.09 -1.99
N CYS A 195 1.67 -11.84 -1.75
CA CYS A 195 2.45 -10.70 -2.24
C CYS A 195 3.51 -10.25 -1.23
N TYR A 196 4.71 -9.97 -1.73
CA TYR A 196 5.89 -9.63 -0.92
C TYR A 196 6.54 -8.33 -1.38
N LEU A 197 7.06 -7.57 -0.41
CA LEU A 197 7.94 -6.43 -0.62
C LEU A 197 9.31 -6.72 -0.02
N VAL A 198 10.36 -6.28 -0.69
CA VAL A 198 11.70 -6.24 -0.08
C VAL A 198 11.83 -4.92 0.67
N ILE A 199 11.87 -5.00 1.98
CA ILE A 199 12.04 -3.84 2.85
C ILE A 199 13.54 -3.64 3.07
N VAL A 200 14.02 -2.48 2.64
CA VAL A 200 15.39 -2.02 2.90
C VAL A 200 15.32 -0.91 3.94
N ALA A 201 15.69 -1.22 5.18
CA ALA A 201 15.59 -0.32 6.31
C ALA A 201 16.96 0.05 6.87
N THR A 202 17.15 1.33 7.16
CA THR A 202 18.32 1.83 7.89
C THR A 202 17.87 2.92 8.85
N PRO A 203 18.48 3.07 10.02
CA PRO A 203 18.14 4.15 10.95
C PRO A 203 18.87 5.46 10.64
N ASP A 204 19.76 5.48 9.64
CA ASP A 204 20.50 6.67 9.22
C ASP A 204 19.91 7.24 7.92
N GLU A 205 19.43 8.48 7.98
CA GLU A 205 18.81 9.18 6.86
C GLU A 205 19.77 9.29 5.65
N ALA A 206 21.04 9.64 5.89
CA ALA A 206 22.03 9.74 4.83
C ALA A 206 22.27 8.40 4.12
N SER A 207 22.29 7.29 4.87
CA SER A 207 22.36 5.93 4.33
C SER A 207 21.13 5.59 3.50
N ALA A 208 19.94 5.96 3.95
CA ALA A 208 18.69 5.68 3.22
C ALA A 208 18.68 6.39 1.86
N TYR A 209 19.11 7.65 1.79
CA TYR A 209 19.23 8.37 0.51
C TYR A 209 20.31 7.80 -0.41
N ARG A 210 21.45 7.33 0.14
CA ARG A 210 22.46 6.62 -0.66
C ARG A 210 21.92 5.32 -1.25
N ILE A 211 21.15 4.57 -0.47
CA ILE A 211 20.51 3.34 -0.95
C ILE A 211 19.49 3.66 -2.04
N PHE A 212 18.63 4.64 -1.80
CA PHE A 212 17.65 5.10 -2.77
C PHE A 212 18.30 5.53 -4.10
N SER A 213 19.37 6.32 -4.04
CA SER A 213 20.08 6.78 -5.24
C SER A 213 20.72 5.61 -5.99
N VAL A 214 21.29 4.62 -5.30
CA VAL A 214 21.85 3.42 -5.92
C VAL A 214 20.77 2.55 -6.57
N LEU A 215 19.62 2.35 -5.90
CA LEU A 215 18.53 1.54 -6.45
C LEU A 215 17.92 2.17 -7.70
N ASN A 216 17.74 3.49 -7.71
CA ASN A 216 17.19 4.20 -8.86
C ASN A 216 18.21 4.47 -9.97
N SER A 217 19.49 4.67 -9.65
CA SER A 217 20.54 4.86 -10.67
C SER A 217 20.84 3.58 -11.45
N ARG A 218 20.75 2.41 -10.83
CA ARG A 218 20.97 1.12 -11.52
C ARG A 218 19.85 0.74 -12.50
N GLY A 219 18.65 1.32 -12.36
CA GLY A 219 17.57 1.19 -13.35
C GLY A 219 17.90 1.76 -14.73
N TRP A 220 18.92 2.61 -14.86
CA TRP A 220 19.39 3.15 -16.14
C TRP A 220 20.26 2.17 -16.94
N ILE A 221 20.89 1.18 -16.29
CA ILE A 221 21.83 0.26 -16.96
C ILE A 221 21.10 -0.92 -17.63
N SER A 222 19.86 -1.23 -17.22
CA SER A 222 19.09 -2.35 -17.77
C SER A 222 18.25 -2.03 -19.03
N ARG A 223 18.35 -0.81 -19.58
CA ARG A 223 17.69 -0.42 -20.85
C ARG A 223 18.67 -0.28 -22.02
N ARG A 224 19.69 -1.16 -22.11
CA ARG A 224 20.38 -1.37 -23.38
C ARG A 224 19.72 -2.54 -24.11
N PRO A 225 19.20 -2.35 -25.33
CA PRO A 225 18.76 -3.47 -26.15
C PRO A 225 20.01 -4.33 -26.42
N ILE A 226 19.90 -5.62 -26.10
CA ILE A 226 20.81 -6.61 -26.64
C ILE A 226 20.46 -6.67 -28.13
N SER A 227 21.38 -6.14 -28.95
CA SER A 227 21.40 -6.27 -30.41
C SER A 227 21.49 -7.72 -30.84
#